data_AF-A0A971W2D9-F1
#
_entry.id   AF-A0A971W2D9-F1
#
_cell.length_a   1.000
_cell.length_b   1.000
_cell.length_c   1.000
_cell.angle_alpha   90.00
_cell.angle_beta   90.00
_cell.angle_gamma   90.00
#
_symmetry.space_group_name_H-M   'P 1'
#
loop_
_entity.id
_entity.type
_entity.pdbx_description
1 polymer ?
#
loop_
_entity_poly.entity_id
_entity_poly.type
_entity_poly.pdbx_seq_one_letter_code
_entity_poly.pdbx_strand_id
1 'polypeptide(L)' 'MTLDMAKPGQEYIVRGIYGGCRLKTMLQERGLTEGVTIKVIKGGQG' A
#
# COMPACT_ATOMS: atom_id res chain seq x y z
N MET A 1 6.32 -5.37 7.13
CA MET A 1 7.01 -5.04 5.86
C MET A 1 6.41 -3.79 5.30
N THR A 2 7.21 -2.95 4.64
CA THR A 2 6.73 -1.77 3.91
C THR A 2 6.42 -2.15 2.46
N LEU A 3 5.64 -1.31 1.76
CA LEU A 3 5.28 -1.55 0.37
C LEU A 3 6.50 -1.71 -0.56
N ASP A 4 7.60 -1.03 -0.25
CA ASP A 4 8.88 -1.11 -0.97
C ASP A 4 9.47 -2.54 -1.00
N MET A 5 9.32 -3.28 0.10
CA MET A 5 9.81 -4.66 0.24
C MET A 5 8.86 -5.70 -0.35
N ALA A 6 7.70 -5.29 -0.86
CA ALA A 6 6.69 -6.19 -1.38
C ALA A 6 7.10 -6.74 -2.75
N LYS A 7 6.94 -8.05 -2.93
CA LYS A 7 7.29 -8.72 -4.18
C LYS A 7 6.18 -8.51 -5.23
N PRO A 8 6.54 -8.16 -6.47
CA PRO A 8 5.58 -8.10 -7.55
C PRO A 8 4.94 -9.48 -7.75
N GLY A 9 3.64 -9.47 -8.06
CA GLY A 9 2.82 -10.67 -8.22
C GLY A 9 2.22 -11.23 -6.94
N GLN A 10 2.68 -10.80 -5.75
CA GLN A 10 2.13 -11.23 -4.47
C GLN A 10 1.01 -10.31 -3.96
N GLU A 11 0.11 -10.90 -3.19
CA GLU A 11 -0.99 -10.23 -2.50
C GLU A 11 -0.61 -9.93 -1.06
N TYR A 12 -0.99 -8.75 -0.58
CA TYR A 12 -0.69 -8.27 0.76
C TYR A 12 -1.89 -7.56 1.35
N ILE A 13 -2.07 -7.69 2.66
CA ILE A 13 -3.10 -6.96 3.40
C ILE A 13 -2.47 -5.67 3.94
N VAL A 14 -3.12 -4.54 3.65
CA VAL A 14 -2.73 -3.25 4.21
C VAL A 14 -3.02 -3.27 5.71
N ARG A 15 -1.97 -3.32 6.53
CA ARG A 15 -2.13 -3.29 8.00
C ARG A 15 -2.25 -1.88 8.58
N GLY A 16 -1.84 -0.88 7.83
CA GLY A 16 -1.67 0.50 8.31
C GLY A 16 -1.05 1.37 7.24
N ILE A 17 -1.46 2.64 7.18
CA ILE A 17 -0.86 3.66 6.33
C ILE A 17 -0.22 4.69 7.25
N TYR A 18 1.11 4.77 7.21
CA TYR A 18 1.92 5.66 8.03
C TYR A 18 2.51 6.76 7.13
N GLY A 19 2.22 8.02 7.45
CA GLY A 19 2.64 9.18 6.66
C GLY A 19 1.82 10.42 6.98
N GLY A 20 2.10 11.53 6.30
CA GLY A 20 1.36 12.78 6.52
C GLY A 20 -0.13 12.65 6.18
N CYS A 21 -0.98 13.39 6.91
CA CYS A 21 -2.45 13.34 6.77
C CYS A 21 -2.91 13.42 5.31
N ARG A 22 -2.31 14.30 4.50
CA ARG A 22 -2.70 14.49 3.10
C ARG A 22 -2.51 13.23 2.25
N LEU A 23 -1.40 12.52 2.42
CA LEU A 23 -1.14 11.28 1.68
C LEU A 23 -2.08 10.17 2.14
N LYS A 24 -2.32 10.07 3.45
CA LYS A 24 -3.28 9.10 4.01
C LYS A 24 -4.66 9.32 3.42
N THR A 25 -5.18 10.55 3.42
CA THR A 25 -6.49 10.89 2.85
C THR A 25 -6.56 10.49 1.38
N MET A 26 -5.57 10.86 0.55
CA MET A 26 -5.59 10.49 -0.87
C MET A 26 -5.60 8.98 -1.10
N LEU A 27 -4.85 8.21 -0.30
CA LEU A 27 -4.83 6.75 -0.41
C LEU A 27 -6.19 6.14 -0.02
N GLN A 28 -6.80 6.64 1.07
CA GLN A 28 -8.11 6.19 1.52
C GLN A 28 -9.22 6.52 0.52
N GLU A 29 -9.21 7.72 -0.09
CA GLU A 29 -10.17 8.11 -1.13
C GLU A 29 -10.07 7.23 -2.40
N ARG A 30 -8.89 6.64 -2.63
CA ARG A 30 -8.67 5.69 -3.74
C ARG A 30 -9.01 4.24 -3.36
N GLY A 31 -9.57 4.01 -2.17
CA GLY A 31 -9.96 2.69 -1.68
C GLY A 31 -8.83 1.91 -1.01
N LEU A 32 -7.66 2.52 -0.81
CA LEU A 32 -6.54 1.89 -0.11
C LEU A 32 -6.67 2.21 1.38
N THR A 33 -7.35 1.33 2.10
CA THR A 33 -7.62 1.44 3.53
C THR A 33 -7.06 0.25 4.31
N GLU A 34 -7.00 0.38 5.62
CA GLU A 34 -6.55 -0.69 6.52
C GLU A 34 -7.51 -1.89 6.42
N GLY A 35 -6.97 -3.08 6.19
CA GLY A 35 -7.72 -4.32 5.97
C GLY A 35 -7.94 -4.69 4.50
N VAL A 36 -7.61 -3.81 3.55
CA VAL A 36 -7.75 -4.11 2.11
C VAL A 36 -6.59 -4.99 1.63
N THR A 37 -6.92 -5.99 0.80
CA THR A 37 -5.93 -6.79 0.07
C THR A 37 -5.53 -6.07 -1.22
N ILE A 38 -4.23 -5.87 -1.41
CA ILE A 38 -3.65 -5.30 -2.61
C ILE A 38 -2.74 -6.32 -3.29
N LYS A 39 -2.69 -6.29 -4.62
CA LYS A 39 -1.70 -7.03 -5.41
C LYS A 39 -0.66 -6.08 -5.94
N VAL A 40 0.60 -6.35 -5.66
CA VAL A 40 1.70 -5.53 -6.18
C VAL A 40 1.95 -5.93 -7.63
N ILE A 41 1.69 -5.01 -8.56
CA ILE A 41 1.93 -5.24 -9.99
C ILE A 41 3.37 -4.92 -10.41
N LYS A 42 4.03 -3.99 -9.71
CA LYS A 42 5.41 -3.58 -9.95
C LYS A 42 6.02 -3.06 -8.64
N GLY A 43 7.20 -3.56 -8.28
CA GLY A 43 7.97 -3.04 -7.15
C GLY A 43 8.72 -1.76 -7.53
N GLY A 44 8.88 -0.84 -6.57
CA GLY A 44 9.71 0.34 -6.74
C GLY A 44 11.18 0.00 -6.53
N GLN A 45 11.82 -0.68 -7.48
CA GLN A 45 13.29 -0.62 -7.56
C GLN A 45 13.64 0.69 -8.25
N GLY A 46 14.08 1.66 -7.46
CA GLY A 46 14.85 2.81 -7.91
C GLY A 46 16.34 2.52 -7.76
#